data_AF-A0A0N0H3G8-F1
#
_entry.id   AF-A0A0N0H3G8-F1
#
_cell.length_a   1.000
_cell.length_b   1.000
_cell.length_c   1.000
_cell.angle_alpha   90.00
_cell.angle_beta   90.00
_cell.angle_gamma   90.00
#
_symmetry.space_group_name_H-M   'P 1'
#
loop_
_entity.id
_entity.type
_entity.pdbx_description
1 polymer ?
#
loop_
_entity_poly.entity_id
_entity_poly.type
_entity_poly.pdbx_seq_one_letter_code
_entity_poly.pdbx_strand_id
1 'polypeptide(L)'
;MAIELPEQVVTFLQFIGVNWPNINEDKVREFASHVRDFAEKVDETHKDSTATIKQLEEVYQGASYEALLAKWAQLSDGHMTELVNACHTVASALDIAADTIVAMKLEAIAELIVLAITFVADQAAAVATLGAAEAAMALIVAAAEKLVDFLVQQLEQYIIAQVIEAAIDPLIETVSKAVSGMVFQAAESALGVSAGGGAGGGGQGFSIHPEQLHARAEKLRGHAEKVASHAAEFETKAAGVTFE
;
A
#
# COMPACT_ATOMS: atom_id res chain seq x y z
N MET A 1 17.45 0.97 -8.61
CA MET A 1 17.82 0.56 -9.97
C MET A 1 17.46 -0.90 -10.06
N ALA A 2 16.51 -1.20 -10.95
CA ALA A 2 16.09 -2.55 -11.27
C ALA A 2 17.28 -3.42 -11.65
N ILE A 3 17.23 -4.69 -11.27
CA ILE A 3 18.27 -5.65 -11.62
C ILE A 3 18.13 -6.02 -13.09
N GLU A 4 19.21 -5.76 -13.84
CA GLU A 4 19.37 -6.20 -15.22
C GLU A 4 20.14 -7.52 -15.27
N LEU A 5 19.69 -8.41 -16.15
CA LEU A 5 20.36 -9.68 -16.40
C LEU A 5 21.71 -9.47 -17.11
N PRO A 6 22.80 -10.16 -16.71
CA PRO A 6 24.03 -10.19 -17.48
C PRO A 6 23.78 -10.76 -18.89
N GLU A 7 24.42 -10.17 -19.91
CA GLU A 7 24.26 -10.54 -21.33
C GLU A 7 24.45 -12.04 -21.60
N GLN A 8 25.38 -12.67 -20.88
CA GLN A 8 25.67 -14.10 -21.00
C GLN A 8 24.49 -14.97 -20.51
N VAL A 9 23.83 -14.54 -19.43
CA VAL A 9 22.64 -15.21 -18.90
C VAL A 9 21.45 -15.01 -19.83
N VAL A 10 21.27 -13.80 -20.37
CA VAL A 10 20.23 -13.51 -21.38
C VAL A 10 20.37 -14.43 -22.59
N THR A 11 21.58 -14.51 -23.14
CA THR A 11 21.88 -15.35 -24.31
C THR A 11 21.63 -16.83 -24.00
N PHE A 12 22.05 -17.30 -22.81
CA PHE A 12 21.82 -18.66 -22.35
C PHE A 12 20.32 -18.97 -22.26
N LEU A 13 19.56 -18.16 -21.52
CA LEU A 13 18.11 -18.34 -21.34
C LEU A 13 17.34 -18.31 -22.68
N GLN A 14 17.69 -17.38 -23.58
CA GLN A 14 17.10 -17.33 -24.93
C GLN A 14 17.40 -18.58 -25.75
N PHE A 15 18.62 -19.12 -25.65
CA PHE A 15 19.00 -20.33 -26.38
C PHE A 15 18.19 -21.54 -25.91
N ILE A 16 17.97 -21.66 -24.60
CA ILE A 16 17.23 -22.78 -24.01
C ILE A 16 15.71 -22.56 -23.98
N GLY A 17 15.23 -21.38 -24.36
CA GLY A 17 13.80 -21.04 -24.41
C GLY A 17 13.14 -20.76 -23.06
N VAL A 18 13.93 -20.42 -22.03
CA VAL A 18 13.42 -20.13 -20.68
C VAL A 18 13.21 -18.62 -20.51
N ASN A 19 12.02 -18.21 -20.08
CA ASN A 19 11.69 -16.81 -19.85
C ASN A 19 12.07 -16.35 -18.45
N TRP A 20 12.64 -15.16 -18.33
CA TRP A 20 12.95 -14.56 -17.03
C TRP A 20 11.74 -13.76 -16.48
N PRO A 21 11.47 -13.81 -15.17
CA PRO A 21 10.43 -12.99 -14.55
C PRO A 21 10.82 -11.50 -14.56
N ASN A 22 10.02 -10.70 -15.26
CA ASN A 22 10.23 -9.26 -15.43
C ASN A 22 9.61 -8.43 -14.30
N ILE A 23 9.65 -8.86 -13.04
CA ILE A 23 9.14 -8.01 -11.95
C ILE A 23 10.07 -6.82 -11.69
N ASN A 24 9.58 -5.59 -11.59
CA ASN A 24 10.40 -4.41 -11.38
C ASN A 24 10.33 -3.94 -9.92
N GLU A 25 11.42 -4.10 -9.17
CA GLU A 25 11.47 -3.78 -7.74
C GLU A 25 11.45 -2.27 -7.49
N ASP A 26 11.95 -1.47 -8.43
CA ASP A 26 11.84 -0.01 -8.35
C ASP A 26 10.37 0.41 -8.47
N LYS A 27 9.53 -0.29 -9.25
CA LYS A 27 8.09 -0.04 -9.33
C LYS A 27 7.36 -0.40 -8.04
N VAL A 28 7.80 -1.46 -7.35
CA VAL A 28 7.29 -1.80 -6.02
C VAL A 28 7.60 -0.69 -5.01
N ARG A 29 8.81 -0.12 -5.02
CA ARG A 29 9.18 1.02 -4.17
C ARG A 29 8.45 2.31 -4.55
N GLU A 30 8.23 2.54 -5.85
CA GLU A 30 7.44 3.67 -6.32
C GLU A 30 6.01 3.59 -5.78
N PHE A 31 5.39 2.40 -5.82
CA PHE A 31 4.07 2.19 -5.23
C PHE A 31 4.07 2.37 -3.71
N ALA A 32 5.09 1.86 -2.99
CA ALA A 32 5.27 2.10 -1.56
C ALA A 32 5.30 3.60 -1.23
N SER A 33 5.99 4.39 -2.06
CA SER A 33 6.07 5.84 -1.93
C SER A 33 4.70 6.50 -2.14
N HIS A 34 3.91 6.06 -3.11
CA HIS A 34 2.55 6.56 -3.32
C HIS A 34 1.61 6.29 -2.14
N VAL A 35 1.72 5.11 -1.51
CA VAL A 35 0.95 4.78 -0.29
C VAL A 35 1.34 5.71 0.86
N ARG A 36 2.64 5.96 1.03
CA ARG A 36 3.16 6.86 2.07
C ARG A 36 2.72 8.31 1.85
N ASP A 37 2.86 8.82 0.62
CA ASP A 37 2.39 10.16 0.24
C ASP A 37 0.89 10.34 0.52
N PHE A 38 0.08 9.32 0.22
CA PHE A 38 -1.35 9.34 0.51
C PHE A 38 -1.63 9.45 2.02
N ALA A 39 -0.96 8.62 2.83
CA ALA A 39 -1.10 8.65 4.29
C ALA A 39 -0.74 10.02 4.87
N GLU A 40 0.38 10.59 4.43
CA GLU A 40 0.86 11.91 4.88
C GLU A 40 -0.12 13.02 4.52
N LYS A 41 -0.61 13.07 3.26
CA LYS A 41 -1.60 14.07 2.82
C LYS A 41 -2.92 13.99 3.58
N VAL A 42 -3.36 12.78 3.90
CA VAL A 42 -4.57 12.52 4.68
C VAL A 42 -4.39 12.98 6.13
N ASP A 43 -3.25 12.66 6.76
CA ASP A 43 -2.90 13.09 8.11
C ASP A 43 -2.76 14.63 8.22
N GLU A 44 -2.11 15.28 7.25
CA GLU A 44 -2.04 16.75 7.19
C GLU A 44 -3.43 17.39 7.12
N THR A 45 -4.31 16.88 6.26
CA THR A 45 -5.67 17.41 6.12
C THR A 45 -6.51 17.16 7.38
N HIS A 46 -6.25 16.06 8.08
CA HIS A 46 -6.85 15.77 9.38
C HIS A 46 -6.40 16.74 10.47
N LYS A 47 -5.10 17.05 10.54
CA LYS A 47 -4.54 18.04 11.45
C LYS A 47 -5.14 19.43 11.20
N ASP A 48 -5.25 19.84 9.94
CA ASP A 48 -5.91 21.09 9.53
C ASP A 48 -7.39 21.15 9.98
N SER A 49 -8.09 20.03 9.84
CA SER A 49 -9.48 19.88 10.29
C SER A 49 -9.60 19.96 11.80
N THR A 50 -8.72 19.28 12.52
CA THR A 50 -8.64 19.33 13.99
C THR A 50 -8.39 20.75 14.48
N ALA A 51 -7.47 21.48 13.85
CA ALA A 51 -7.19 22.88 14.18
C ALA A 51 -8.42 23.77 13.91
N THR A 52 -9.12 23.55 12.79
CA THR A 52 -10.32 24.32 12.43
C THR A 52 -11.46 24.08 13.42
N ILE A 53 -11.65 22.83 13.88
CA ILE A 53 -12.64 22.47 14.89
C ILE A 53 -12.32 23.11 16.23
N LYS A 54 -11.06 23.08 16.68
CA LYS A 54 -10.67 23.74 17.93
C LYS A 54 -10.89 25.26 17.88
N GLN A 55 -10.67 25.88 16.72
CA GLN A 55 -10.92 27.31 16.53
C GLN A 55 -12.41 27.69 16.50
N LEU A 56 -13.35 26.73 16.44
CA LEU A 56 -14.78 27.04 16.59
C LEU A 56 -15.13 27.52 18.01
N GLU A 57 -14.35 27.16 19.04
CA GLU A 57 -14.56 27.62 20.43
C GLU A 57 -14.59 29.14 20.58
N GLU A 58 -13.83 29.85 19.73
CA GLU A 58 -13.72 31.31 19.72
C GLU A 58 -15.03 32.00 19.27
N VAL A 59 -15.89 31.25 18.58
CA VAL A 59 -17.06 31.76 17.85
C VAL A 59 -18.36 31.14 18.34
N TYR A 60 -18.27 29.94 18.94
CA TYR A 60 -19.41 29.14 19.34
C TYR A 60 -19.09 28.34 20.62
N GLN A 61 -19.83 28.64 21.68
CA GLN A 61 -19.73 27.93 22.96
C GLN A 61 -21.11 27.39 23.34
N GLY A 62 -21.18 26.08 23.63
CA GLY A 62 -22.41 25.39 23.98
C GLY A 62 -22.27 23.86 23.95
N ALA A 63 -23.25 23.15 24.50
CA ALA A 63 -23.23 21.68 24.61
C ALA A 63 -23.06 20.94 23.26
N SER A 64 -23.53 21.54 22.17
CA SER A 64 -23.35 21.05 20.80
C SER A 64 -21.91 21.16 20.31
N TYR A 65 -21.14 22.17 20.73
CA TYR A 65 -19.71 22.27 20.44
C TYR A 65 -18.92 21.21 21.20
N GLU A 66 -19.22 21.00 22.48
CA GLU A 66 -18.60 19.95 23.29
C GLU A 66 -18.89 18.56 22.70
N ALA A 67 -20.13 18.32 22.25
CA ALA A 67 -20.49 17.08 21.55
C ALA A 67 -19.72 16.91 20.24
N LEU A 68 -19.56 17.99 19.45
CA LEU A 68 -18.75 17.96 18.22
C LEU A 68 -17.28 17.63 18.52
N LEU A 69 -16.68 18.27 19.54
CA LEU A 69 -15.31 18.00 19.95
C LEU A 69 -15.13 16.55 20.40
N ALA A 70 -16.03 16.04 21.25
CA ALA A 70 -15.99 14.66 21.72
C ALA A 70 -16.08 13.68 20.56
N LYS A 71 -16.97 13.93 19.60
CA LYS A 71 -17.12 13.11 18.39
C LYS A 71 -15.89 13.18 17.49
N TRP A 72 -15.35 14.38 17.28
CA TRP A 72 -14.13 14.56 16.50
C TRP A 72 -12.95 13.83 17.12
N ALA A 73 -12.75 13.94 18.44
CA ALA A 73 -11.68 13.24 19.16
C ALA A 73 -11.82 11.72 19.02
N GLN A 74 -13.03 11.18 19.21
CA GLN A 74 -13.29 9.74 19.06
C GLN A 74 -12.94 9.23 17.66
N LEU A 75 -13.32 9.96 16.60
CA LEU A 75 -13.04 9.56 15.21
C LEU A 75 -11.58 9.75 14.83
N SER A 76 -10.93 10.78 15.38
CA SER A 76 -9.53 11.12 15.12
C SER A 76 -8.56 10.12 15.75
N ASP A 77 -8.73 9.87 17.05
CA ASP A 77 -7.81 9.04 17.83
C ASP A 77 -7.94 7.56 17.47
N GLY A 78 -9.13 7.11 17.08
CA GLY A 78 -9.36 5.75 16.58
C GLY A 78 -9.08 5.63 15.09
N HIS A 79 -10.07 5.96 14.27
CA HIS A 79 -10.09 5.56 12.86
C HIS A 79 -9.00 6.21 12.01
N MET A 80 -8.71 7.51 12.22
CA MET A 80 -7.72 8.18 11.37
C MET A 80 -6.29 7.74 11.70
N THR A 81 -5.97 7.64 12.98
CA THR A 81 -4.64 7.18 13.42
C THR A 81 -4.40 5.73 13.00
N GLU A 82 -5.39 4.85 13.14
CA GLU A 82 -5.30 3.46 12.68
C GLU A 82 -5.13 3.37 11.17
N LEU A 83 -5.86 4.18 10.39
CA LEU A 83 -5.73 4.22 8.93
C LEU A 83 -4.32 4.63 8.48
N VAL A 84 -3.80 5.74 9.01
CA VAL A 84 -2.47 6.26 8.68
C VAL A 84 -1.40 5.24 9.04
N ASN A 85 -1.48 4.63 10.23
CA ASN A 85 -0.56 3.57 10.64
C ASN A 85 -0.63 2.35 9.72
N ALA A 86 -1.82 1.91 9.32
CA ALA A 86 -2.00 0.79 8.41
C ALA A 86 -1.41 1.08 7.02
N CYS A 87 -1.58 2.29 6.49
CA CYS A 87 -0.93 2.71 5.25
C CYS A 87 0.60 2.69 5.37
N HIS A 88 1.18 3.15 6.49
CA HIS A 88 2.62 3.07 6.72
C HIS A 88 3.13 1.62 6.82
N THR A 89 2.34 0.71 7.41
CA THR A 89 2.64 -0.73 7.43
C THR A 89 2.68 -1.30 6.01
N VAL A 90 1.69 -0.98 5.17
CA VAL A 90 1.67 -1.41 3.75
C VAL A 90 2.87 -0.86 2.98
N ALA A 91 3.18 0.43 3.11
CA ALA A 91 4.34 1.03 2.47
C ALA A 91 5.64 0.33 2.90
N SER A 92 5.79 0.03 4.19
CA SER A 92 6.97 -0.68 4.72
C SER A 92 7.05 -2.12 4.21
N ALA A 93 5.93 -2.84 4.15
CA ALA A 93 5.89 -4.19 3.61
C ALA A 93 6.28 -4.24 2.12
N LEU A 94 5.84 -3.26 1.34
CA LEU A 94 6.23 -3.11 -0.06
C LEU A 94 7.73 -2.82 -0.23
N ASP A 95 8.31 -1.95 0.61
CA ASP A 95 9.75 -1.66 0.60
C ASP A 95 10.58 -2.93 0.90
N ILE A 96 10.19 -3.70 1.91
CA ILE A 96 10.85 -4.96 2.29
C ILE A 96 10.66 -6.01 1.18
N ALA A 97 9.49 -6.07 0.55
CA ALA A 97 9.25 -6.94 -0.59
C ALA A 97 10.18 -6.59 -1.75
N ALA A 98 10.34 -5.31 -2.08
CA ALA A 98 11.28 -4.88 -3.11
C ALA A 98 12.73 -5.31 -2.80
N ASP A 99 13.20 -5.17 -1.55
CA ASP A 99 14.53 -5.65 -1.14
C ASP A 99 14.66 -7.17 -1.28
N THR A 100 13.61 -7.90 -0.93
CA THR A 100 13.58 -9.37 -0.97
C THR A 100 13.56 -9.90 -2.40
N ILE A 101 12.80 -9.26 -3.30
CA ILE A 101 12.80 -9.56 -4.74
C ILE A 101 14.20 -9.36 -5.32
N VAL A 102 14.87 -8.25 -4.98
CA VAL A 102 16.25 -7.98 -5.40
C VAL A 102 17.18 -9.11 -4.96
N ALA A 103 17.12 -9.51 -3.69
CA ALA A 103 17.97 -10.58 -3.16
C ALA A 103 17.76 -11.91 -3.89
N MET A 104 16.50 -12.35 -4.04
CA MET A 104 16.17 -13.61 -4.72
C MET A 104 16.62 -13.61 -6.19
N LYS A 105 16.47 -12.49 -6.90
CA LYS A 105 16.96 -12.38 -8.28
C LYS A 105 18.47 -12.48 -8.37
N LEU A 106 19.22 -11.87 -7.46
CA LEU A 106 20.69 -11.96 -7.47
C LEU A 106 21.16 -13.41 -7.23
N GLU A 107 20.51 -14.13 -6.32
CA GLU A 107 20.79 -15.55 -6.09
C GLU A 107 20.51 -16.39 -7.34
N ALA A 108 19.34 -16.22 -7.95
CA ALA A 108 18.97 -16.91 -9.18
C ALA A 108 19.92 -16.58 -10.35
N ILE A 109 20.33 -15.32 -10.51
CA ILE A 109 21.31 -14.91 -11.53
C ILE A 109 22.65 -15.61 -11.31
N ALA A 110 23.13 -15.71 -10.07
CA ALA A 110 24.40 -16.38 -9.77
C ALA A 110 24.36 -17.87 -10.16
N GLU A 111 23.27 -18.57 -9.86
CA GLU A 111 23.08 -19.96 -10.27
C GLU A 111 22.95 -20.12 -11.80
N LEU A 112 22.23 -19.22 -12.46
CA LEU A 112 22.12 -19.21 -13.92
C LEU A 112 23.46 -18.94 -14.61
N ILE A 113 24.35 -18.14 -14.03
CA ILE A 113 25.72 -17.97 -14.55
C ILE A 113 26.48 -19.30 -14.51
N VAL A 114 26.36 -20.07 -13.43
CA VAL A 114 27.00 -21.39 -13.31
C VAL A 114 26.44 -22.36 -14.35
N LEU A 115 25.11 -22.37 -14.55
CA LEU A 115 24.47 -23.17 -15.58
C LEU A 115 24.90 -22.76 -16.99
N ALA A 116 25.02 -21.46 -17.26
CA ALA A 116 25.49 -20.95 -18.55
C ALA A 116 26.95 -21.36 -18.84
N ILE A 117 27.83 -21.33 -17.84
CA ILE A 117 29.22 -21.81 -17.98
C ILE A 117 29.24 -23.31 -18.29
N THR A 118 28.43 -24.09 -17.58
CA THR A 118 28.30 -25.55 -17.78
C THR A 118 27.79 -25.84 -19.20
N PHE A 119 26.78 -25.11 -19.65
CA PHE A 119 26.25 -25.19 -21.00
C PHE A 119 27.31 -24.91 -22.08
N VAL A 120 28.11 -23.86 -21.93
CA VAL A 120 29.19 -23.56 -22.89
C VAL A 120 30.22 -24.69 -22.95
N ALA A 121 30.57 -25.27 -21.80
CA ALA A 121 31.49 -26.41 -21.73
C ALA A 121 30.90 -27.66 -22.42
N ASP A 122 29.64 -27.97 -22.17
CA ASP A 122 28.93 -29.09 -22.78
C ASP A 122 28.77 -28.92 -24.30
N GLN A 123 28.46 -27.70 -24.77
CA GLN A 123 28.38 -27.41 -26.20
C GLN A 123 29.75 -27.52 -26.89
N ALA A 124 30.85 -27.14 -26.22
CA ALA A 124 32.19 -27.35 -26.74
C ALA A 124 32.53 -28.86 -26.86
N ALA A 125 32.08 -29.68 -25.91
CA ALA A 125 32.23 -31.13 -25.95
C ALA A 125 31.27 -31.81 -26.95
N ALA A 126 30.09 -31.23 -27.21
CA ALA A 126 29.10 -31.75 -28.15
C ALA A 126 29.65 -31.82 -29.59
N VAL A 127 30.48 -30.83 -29.98
CA VAL A 127 31.19 -30.84 -31.28
C VAL A 127 32.10 -32.06 -31.42
N ALA A 128 32.75 -32.47 -30.32
CA ALA A 128 33.61 -33.65 -30.30
C ALA A 128 32.84 -34.98 -30.21
N THR A 129 31.59 -34.96 -29.73
CA THR A 129 30.77 -36.17 -29.47
C THR A 129 29.65 -36.39 -30.50
N LEU A 130 29.60 -35.61 -31.59
CA LEU A 130 28.66 -35.76 -32.71
C LEU A 130 27.18 -35.82 -32.29
N GLY A 131 26.78 -35.08 -31.25
CA GLY A 131 25.38 -35.00 -30.81
C GLY A 131 24.96 -36.00 -29.72
N ALA A 132 25.84 -36.88 -29.25
CA ALA A 132 25.55 -37.74 -28.10
C ALA A 132 25.35 -36.97 -26.78
N ALA A 133 25.68 -35.67 -26.75
CA ALA A 133 25.52 -34.76 -25.61
C ALA A 133 24.08 -34.24 -25.41
N GLU A 134 23.11 -34.59 -26.26
CA GLU A 134 21.72 -34.13 -26.14
C GLU A 134 21.07 -34.45 -24.78
N ALA A 135 21.45 -35.56 -24.14
CA ALA A 135 20.95 -35.91 -22.80
C ALA A 135 21.46 -34.94 -21.70
N ALA A 136 22.70 -34.47 -21.79
CA ALA A 136 23.25 -33.50 -20.85
C ALA A 136 22.59 -32.12 -21.04
N MET A 137 22.35 -31.75 -22.30
CA MET A 137 21.63 -30.52 -22.63
C MET A 137 20.23 -30.50 -22.01
N ALA A 138 19.46 -31.59 -22.13
CA ALA A 138 18.13 -31.68 -21.54
C ALA A 138 18.15 -31.48 -20.01
N LEU A 139 19.19 -31.95 -19.32
CA LEU A 139 19.34 -31.73 -17.87
C LEU A 139 19.61 -30.27 -17.54
N ILE A 140 20.39 -29.56 -18.35
CA ILE A 140 20.67 -28.13 -18.17
C ILE A 140 19.40 -27.30 -18.37
N VAL A 141 18.62 -27.59 -19.42
CA VAL A 141 17.34 -26.91 -19.66
C VAL A 141 16.40 -27.11 -18.48
N ALA A 142 16.21 -28.37 -18.06
CA ALA A 142 15.34 -28.69 -16.93
C ALA A 142 15.80 -28.05 -15.62
N ALA A 143 17.11 -27.93 -15.39
CA ALA A 143 17.66 -27.24 -14.23
C ALA A 143 17.36 -25.73 -14.26
N ALA A 144 17.52 -25.08 -15.41
CA ALA A 144 17.23 -23.67 -15.58
C ALA A 144 15.73 -23.36 -15.45
N GLU A 145 14.85 -24.16 -16.07
CA GLU A 145 13.40 -24.06 -15.91
C GLU A 145 13.00 -24.17 -14.43
N LYS A 146 13.50 -25.20 -13.76
CA LYS A 146 13.19 -25.43 -12.33
C LYS A 146 13.66 -24.29 -11.44
N LEU A 147 14.84 -23.71 -11.72
CA LEU A 147 15.38 -22.57 -10.98
C LEU A 147 14.47 -21.35 -11.14
N VAL A 148 14.07 -21.04 -12.38
CA VAL A 148 13.18 -19.92 -12.66
C VAL A 148 11.79 -20.13 -12.04
N ASP A 149 11.22 -21.33 -12.17
CA ASP A 149 9.93 -21.67 -11.55
C ASP A 149 10.00 -21.54 -10.03
N PHE A 150 11.11 -21.97 -9.42
CA PHE A 150 11.33 -21.84 -7.99
C PHE A 150 11.42 -20.37 -7.56
N LEU A 151 12.15 -19.53 -8.31
CA LEU A 151 12.21 -18.09 -8.10
C LEU A 151 10.81 -17.47 -8.13
N VAL A 152 10.00 -17.77 -9.16
CA VAL A 152 8.64 -17.24 -9.28
C VAL A 152 7.76 -17.68 -8.09
N GLN A 153 7.78 -18.97 -7.74
CA GLN A 153 6.99 -19.47 -6.61
C GLN A 153 7.38 -18.83 -5.28
N GLN A 154 8.68 -18.62 -5.04
CA GLN A 154 9.13 -17.95 -3.82
C GLN A 154 8.69 -16.48 -3.78
N LEU A 155 8.81 -15.77 -4.91
CA LEU A 155 8.34 -14.39 -5.03
C LEU A 155 6.84 -14.29 -4.75
N GLU A 156 6.02 -15.14 -5.37
CA GLU A 156 4.57 -15.16 -5.16
C GLU A 156 4.20 -15.44 -3.71
N GLN A 157 4.76 -16.49 -3.11
CA GLN A 157 4.49 -16.86 -1.71
C GLN A 157 4.88 -15.74 -0.76
N TYR A 158 6.03 -15.12 -1.00
CA TYR A 158 6.50 -14.02 -0.19
C TYR A 158 5.55 -12.81 -0.28
N ILE A 159 5.15 -12.42 -1.49
CA ILE A 159 4.24 -11.29 -1.71
C ILE A 159 2.89 -11.55 -1.05
N ILE A 160 2.32 -12.74 -1.24
CA ILE A 160 1.03 -13.11 -0.63
C ILE A 160 1.13 -13.01 0.90
N ALA A 161 2.13 -13.65 1.52
CA ALA A 161 2.24 -13.69 2.97
C ALA A 161 2.58 -12.32 3.59
N GLN A 162 3.57 -11.61 3.04
CA GLN A 162 4.12 -10.41 3.67
C GLN A 162 3.44 -9.11 3.22
N VAL A 163 3.01 -9.02 1.97
CA VAL A 163 2.38 -7.80 1.44
C VAL A 163 0.86 -7.90 1.57
N ILE A 164 0.26 -9.01 1.11
CA ILE A 164 -1.20 -9.13 1.10
C ILE A 164 -1.71 -9.41 2.52
N GLU A 165 -1.37 -10.58 3.07
CA GLU A 165 -1.94 -11.06 4.33
C GLU A 165 -1.46 -10.24 5.54
N ALA A 166 -0.18 -9.90 5.60
CA ALA A 166 0.38 -9.22 6.77
C ALA A 166 0.19 -7.69 6.76
N ALA A 167 -0.13 -7.06 5.61
CA ALA A 167 -0.21 -5.60 5.51
C ALA A 167 -1.50 -5.09 4.85
N ILE A 168 -1.85 -5.57 3.65
CA ILE A 168 -3.04 -5.09 2.93
C ILE A 168 -4.33 -5.54 3.62
N ASP A 169 -4.44 -6.80 4.05
CA ASP A 169 -5.63 -7.31 4.73
C ASP A 169 -5.97 -6.55 6.03
N PRO A 170 -5.00 -6.27 6.93
CA PRO A 170 -5.22 -5.39 8.07
C PRO A 170 -5.69 -3.97 7.68
N LEU A 171 -5.15 -3.40 6.60
CA LEU A 171 -5.59 -2.09 6.11
C LEU A 171 -7.06 -2.14 5.66
N ILE A 172 -7.46 -3.17 4.91
CA ILE A 172 -8.85 -3.38 4.48
C ILE A 172 -9.77 -3.51 5.70
N GLU A 173 -9.35 -4.26 6.72
CA GLU A 173 -10.14 -4.43 7.94
C GLU A 173 -10.34 -3.10 8.68
N THR A 174 -9.28 -2.30 8.82
CA THR A 174 -9.34 -0.96 9.43
C THR A 174 -10.30 -0.03 8.68
N VAL A 175 -10.21 0.01 7.35
CA VAL A 175 -11.14 0.81 6.52
C VAL A 175 -12.57 0.31 6.66
N SER A 176 -12.79 -1.01 6.63
CA SER A 176 -14.12 -1.62 6.78
C SER A 176 -14.76 -1.31 8.14
N LYS A 177 -13.98 -1.39 9.23
CA LYS A 177 -14.42 -1.01 10.58
C LYS A 177 -14.80 0.47 10.65
N ALA A 178 -13.98 1.36 10.09
CA ALA A 178 -14.24 2.79 10.07
C ALA A 178 -15.54 3.11 9.32
N VAL A 179 -15.75 2.51 8.14
CA VAL A 179 -16.97 2.70 7.33
C VAL A 179 -18.20 2.13 8.03
N SER A 180 -18.12 0.92 8.56
CA SER A 180 -19.23 0.27 9.26
C SER A 180 -19.66 1.07 10.50
N GLY A 181 -18.68 1.60 11.25
CA GLY A 181 -18.94 2.48 12.39
C GLY A 181 -19.71 3.75 12.00
N MET A 182 -19.34 4.38 10.87
CA MET A 182 -20.06 5.56 10.35
C MET A 182 -21.51 5.24 9.95
N VAL A 183 -21.74 4.12 9.27
CA VAL A 183 -23.08 3.69 8.84
C VAL A 183 -23.98 3.38 10.05
N PHE A 184 -23.46 2.65 11.04
CA PHE A 184 -24.22 2.30 12.24
C PHE A 184 -24.62 3.54 13.05
N GLN A 185 -23.70 4.49 13.22
CA GLN A 185 -23.96 5.73 13.95
C GLN A 185 -24.92 6.66 13.22
N ALA A 186 -24.88 6.70 11.88
CA ALA A 186 -25.84 7.43 11.07
C ALA A 186 -27.26 6.84 11.22
N ALA A 187 -27.37 5.50 11.22
CA ALA A 187 -28.63 4.81 11.45
C ALA A 187 -29.17 5.06 12.88
N GLU A 188 -28.33 4.99 13.90
CA GLU A 188 -28.69 5.28 15.30
C GLU A 188 -29.21 6.71 15.48
N SER A 189 -28.54 7.67 14.84
CA SER A 189 -28.93 9.09 14.83
C SER A 189 -30.27 9.31 14.11
N ALA A 190 -30.50 8.64 12.97
CA ALA A 190 -31.74 8.74 12.20
C ALA A 190 -32.93 8.06 12.90
N LEU A 191 -32.68 7.00 13.66
CA LEU A 191 -33.69 6.28 14.45
C LEU A 191 -33.97 6.94 15.82
N GLY A 192 -33.30 8.04 16.15
CA GLY A 192 -33.52 8.80 17.38
C GLY A 192 -33.07 8.08 18.66
N VAL A 193 -32.23 7.04 18.54
CA VAL A 193 -31.63 6.32 19.67
C VAL A 193 -30.39 7.11 20.12
N SER A 194 -30.56 8.36 20.52
CA SER A 194 -29.50 9.02 21.28
C SER A 194 -29.49 8.41 22.68
N ALA A 195 -28.44 7.69 23.05
CA ALA A 195 -28.19 7.30 24.43
C ALA A 195 -28.38 8.52 25.35
N GLY A 196 -29.29 8.40 26.31
CA GLY A 196 -29.94 9.51 26.99
C GLY A 196 -29.01 10.52 27.68
N GLY A 197 -29.41 11.79 27.62
CA GLY A 197 -28.87 12.87 28.44
C GLY A 197 -29.93 13.97 28.55
N GLY A 198 -30.46 14.14 29.76
CA GLY A 198 -31.66 14.92 30.06
C GLY A 198 -31.52 16.44 29.98
N ALA A 199 -32.67 17.09 30.14
CA ALA A 199 -32.85 18.52 30.23
C ALA A 199 -32.14 19.15 31.46
N GLY A 200 -31.60 20.36 31.26
CA GLY A 200 -31.50 21.39 32.32
C GLY A 200 -30.09 21.73 32.82
N GLY A 201 -29.63 22.95 32.54
CA GLY A 201 -28.47 23.58 33.19
C GLY A 201 -28.11 24.92 32.54
N GLY A 202 -28.43 26.03 33.19
CA GLY A 202 -28.26 27.39 32.66
C GLY A 202 -26.87 28.02 32.88
N GLY A 203 -26.56 28.99 32.00
CA GLY A 203 -25.43 29.95 32.07
C GLY A 203 -24.14 29.38 31.48
N GLN A 204 -23.58 29.88 30.37
CA GLN A 204 -23.24 31.28 30.06
C GLN A 204 -23.30 31.55 28.54
N GLY A 205 -23.71 32.76 28.15
CA GLY A 205 -23.42 33.41 26.86
C GLY A 205 -23.63 32.60 25.57
N PHE A 206 -24.87 32.56 25.05
CA PHE A 206 -25.12 32.17 23.66
C PHE A 206 -24.78 33.34 22.73
N SER A 207 -23.57 33.37 22.19
CA SER A 207 -23.22 34.20 21.03
C SER A 207 -23.01 33.29 19.82
N ILE A 208 -23.86 33.42 18.80
CA ILE A 208 -23.60 32.86 17.47
C ILE A 208 -23.20 34.02 16.59
N HIS A 209 -22.01 33.94 15.98
CA HIS A 209 -21.66 34.78 14.84
C HIS A 209 -21.96 33.98 13.55
N PRO A 210 -23.16 34.11 12.96
CA PRO A 210 -23.62 33.23 11.88
C PRO A 210 -22.73 33.27 10.65
N GLU A 211 -22.15 34.42 10.31
CA GLU A 211 -21.21 34.54 9.19
C GLU A 211 -19.90 33.80 9.45
N GLN A 212 -19.37 33.90 10.68
CA GLN A 212 -18.14 33.20 11.05
C GLN A 212 -18.38 31.69 11.16
N LEU A 213 -19.53 31.26 11.66
CA LEU A 213 -19.92 29.84 11.69
C LEU A 213 -20.02 29.27 10.26
N HIS A 214 -20.62 30.02 9.33
CA HIS A 214 -20.72 29.62 7.92
C HIS A 214 -19.34 29.48 7.27
N ALA A 215 -18.45 30.46 7.47
CA ALA A 215 -17.09 30.42 6.96
C ALA A 215 -16.29 29.20 7.50
N ARG A 216 -16.49 28.83 8.78
CA ARG A 216 -15.87 27.64 9.38
C ARG A 216 -16.45 26.34 8.82
N ALA A 217 -17.76 26.28 8.59
CA ALA A 217 -18.41 25.13 7.95
C ALA A 217 -17.95 24.95 6.50
N GLU A 218 -17.80 26.04 5.73
CA GLU A 218 -17.22 26.00 4.39
C GLU A 218 -15.77 25.49 4.41
N LYS A 219 -14.97 25.92 5.39
CA LYS A 219 -13.59 25.43 5.54
C LYS A 219 -13.54 23.91 5.83
N LEU A 220 -14.41 23.41 6.70
CA LEU A 220 -14.53 21.98 6.98
C LEU A 220 -14.98 21.18 5.74
N ARG A 221 -15.93 21.72 4.96
CA ARG A 221 -16.30 21.13 3.66
C ARG A 221 -15.12 21.08 2.70
N GLY A 222 -14.34 22.15 2.62
CA GLY A 222 -13.12 22.19 1.80
C GLY A 222 -12.08 21.15 2.22
N HIS A 223 -11.98 20.83 3.52
CA HIS A 223 -11.10 19.74 3.97
C HIS A 223 -11.61 18.37 3.53
N ALA A 224 -12.92 18.11 3.60
CA ALA A 224 -13.50 16.86 3.09
C ALA A 224 -13.26 16.69 1.58
N GLU A 225 -13.40 17.77 0.81
CA GLU A 225 -13.09 17.78 -0.63
C GLU A 225 -11.61 17.48 -0.90
N LYS A 226 -10.69 18.02 -0.08
CA LYS A 226 -9.25 17.69 -0.16
C LYS A 226 -8.99 16.20 0.08
N VAL A 227 -9.58 15.60 1.12
CA VAL A 227 -9.42 14.16 1.39
C VAL A 227 -9.91 13.33 0.20
N ALA A 228 -11.07 13.67 -0.38
CA ALA A 228 -11.57 13.00 -1.58
C ALA A 228 -10.63 13.15 -2.78
N SER A 229 -10.03 14.33 -2.96
CA SER A 229 -9.03 14.57 -4.00
C SER A 229 -7.77 13.72 -3.79
N HIS A 230 -7.29 13.56 -2.55
CA HIS A 230 -6.13 12.72 -2.24
C HIS A 230 -6.40 11.26 -2.58
N ALA A 231 -7.61 10.77 -2.27
CA ALA A 231 -8.03 9.41 -2.61
C ALA A 231 -8.09 9.17 -4.13
N ALA A 232 -8.67 10.12 -4.88
CA ALA A 232 -8.72 10.04 -6.35
C ALA A 232 -7.33 10.08 -7.00
N GLU A 233 -6.42 10.91 -6.45
CA GLU A 233 -5.02 10.95 -6.90
C GLU A 233 -4.31 9.60 -6.63
N PHE A 234 -4.51 9.03 -5.44
CA PHE A 234 -3.95 7.74 -5.08
C PHE A 234 -4.49 6.61 -5.97
N GLU A 235 -5.81 6.56 -6.21
CA GLU A 235 -6.44 5.58 -7.11
C GLU A 235 -5.86 5.67 -8.53
N THR A 236 -5.70 6.89 -9.05
CA THR A 236 -5.11 7.11 -10.38
C THR A 236 -3.67 6.61 -10.44
N LYS A 237 -2.87 6.90 -9.41
CA LYS A 237 -1.49 6.41 -9.31
C LYS A 237 -1.44 4.89 -9.22
N ALA A 238 -2.25 4.30 -8.34
CA ALA A 238 -2.33 2.85 -8.12
C ALA A 238 -2.75 2.11 -9.41
N ALA A 239 -3.74 2.61 -10.14
CA ALA A 239 -4.18 2.04 -11.41
C ALA A 239 -3.13 2.18 -12.53
N GLY A 240 -2.22 3.16 -12.42
CA GLY A 240 -1.12 3.38 -13.35
C GLY A 240 0.13 2.55 -13.05
N VAL A 241 0.21 1.86 -11.91
CA VAL A 241 1.38 1.04 -11.57
C VAL A 241 1.35 -0.27 -12.36
N THR A 242 2.40 -0.46 -13.15
CA THR A 242 2.79 -1.75 -13.72
C THR A 242 4.06 -2.21 -13.02
N PHE A 243 4.07 -3.47 -12.59
CA PHE A 243 5.22 -4.10 -11.95
C PHE A 243 6.08 -4.88 -12.95
N GLU A 244 5.80 -4.77 -14.26
CA GLU A 244 6.63 -5.26 -15.35
C GLU A 244 7.58 -4.18 -15.89
#